data_AF-A0A7K2NPL7-F1
#
_entry.id   AF-A0A7K2NPL7-F1
#
_cell.length_a   1.000
_cell.length_b   1.000
_cell.length_c   1.000
_cell.angle_alpha   90.00
_cell.angle_beta   90.00
_cell.angle_gamma   90.00
#
_symmetry.space_group_name_H-M   'P 1'
#
loop_
_entity.id
_entity.type
_entity.pdbx_description
1 polymer ?
#
loop_
_entity_poly.entity_id
_entity_poly.type
_entity_poly.pdbx_seq_one_letter_code
_entity_poly.pdbx_strand_id
1 'polypeptide(L)'
;LVGRDGVLAVECGLTGALTSLEWAAAETERRLIAVNRARQQGLAAPDDTRRPLWVFLDRPTAFTHLAETGGRRDPQTLLQVPLRHGRAANVTVVVADQLDALDSLTDAVRQHTRARVVLGPATADELANALGAPPHTTPLDQVPPGRGYARIGTGPVHRLQVPATPDPYDDATSEAHRQAVLDLLPPRTTPADGEQAPLPPEAEAEVEAAGAKAKAVSMEKQGTPVHVVASEPEATAEAEPDTVTAEKATAGTPAEAAPAETVPADALAAETS
;
A
#
# COMPACT_ATOMS: atom_id res chain seq x y z
N LEU A 1 3.78 5.09 11.14
CA LEU A 1 2.40 5.29 11.66
C LEU A 1 2.17 4.72 13.06
N VAL A 2 2.96 3.72 13.49
CA VAL A 2 2.89 3.11 14.83
C VAL A 2 2.88 4.16 15.95
N GLY A 3 2.06 3.92 16.97
CA GLY A 3 1.96 4.75 18.17
C GLY A 3 1.23 6.07 17.95
N ARG A 4 0.43 6.21 16.89
CA ARG A 4 -0.47 7.36 16.67
C ARG A 4 -1.89 7.01 17.06
N ASP A 5 -2.63 8.01 17.53
CA ASP A 5 -4.04 7.82 17.92
C ASP A 5 -4.87 7.24 16.76
N GLY A 6 -5.74 6.28 17.07
CA GLY A 6 -6.56 5.55 16.11
C GLY A 6 -5.84 4.51 15.24
N VAL A 7 -4.50 4.37 15.31
CA VAL A 7 -3.75 3.33 14.58
C VAL A 7 -3.61 2.10 15.46
N LEU A 8 -4.31 1.02 15.11
CA LEU A 8 -4.30 -0.23 15.88
C LEU A 8 -3.03 -1.06 15.68
N ALA A 9 -2.56 -1.17 14.43
CA ALA A 9 -1.37 -1.93 14.05
C ALA A 9 -0.81 -1.42 12.73
N VAL A 10 0.49 -1.65 12.51
CA VAL A 10 1.16 -1.44 11.22
C VAL A 10 2.13 -2.59 11.02
N GLU A 11 1.89 -3.39 9.99
CA GLU A 11 2.63 -4.61 9.73
C GLU A 11 3.25 -4.58 8.34
N CYS A 12 4.49 -5.03 8.23
CA CYS A 12 5.21 -5.12 6.95
C CYS A 12 5.62 -6.56 6.60
N GLY A 13 5.49 -7.50 7.53
CA GLY A 13 5.87 -8.90 7.35
C GLY A 13 4.65 -9.83 7.26
N LEU A 14 4.82 -10.97 6.58
CA LEU A 14 3.76 -11.96 6.38
C LEU A 14 3.10 -12.42 7.69
N THR A 15 3.88 -12.67 8.73
CA THR A 15 3.33 -13.14 10.02
C THR A 15 2.46 -12.08 10.67
N GLY A 16 2.93 -10.82 10.73
CA GLY A 16 2.13 -9.71 11.26
C GLY A 16 0.88 -9.44 10.42
N ALA A 17 1.00 -9.51 9.09
CA ALA A 17 -0.15 -9.38 8.18
C ALA A 17 -1.20 -10.46 8.43
N LEU A 18 -0.79 -11.73 8.58
CA LEU A 18 -1.70 -12.83 8.92
C LEU A 18 -2.41 -12.59 10.25
N THR A 19 -1.67 -12.28 11.31
CA THR A 19 -2.24 -12.02 12.63
C THR A 19 -3.22 -10.83 12.61
N SER A 20 -2.87 -9.74 11.92
CA SER A 20 -3.74 -8.56 11.80
C SER A 20 -5.01 -8.85 10.99
N LEU A 21 -4.91 -9.63 9.92
CA LEU A 21 -6.06 -10.00 9.09
C LEU A 21 -6.96 -11.03 9.78
N GLU A 22 -6.40 -11.97 10.53
CA GLU A 22 -7.15 -12.89 11.39
C GLU A 22 -7.95 -12.11 12.45
N TRP A 23 -7.30 -11.14 13.11
CA TRP A 23 -7.97 -10.26 14.05
C TRP A 23 -9.08 -9.44 13.38
N ALA A 24 -8.82 -8.84 12.21
CA ALA A 24 -9.82 -8.03 11.50
C ALA A 24 -11.04 -8.86 11.06
N ALA A 25 -10.84 -10.12 10.65
CA ALA A 25 -11.92 -11.03 10.34
C ALA A 25 -12.75 -11.36 11.60
N ALA A 26 -12.10 -11.74 12.70
CA ALA A 26 -12.76 -12.02 13.98
C ALA A 26 -13.51 -10.80 14.54
N GLU A 27 -12.92 -9.61 14.43
CA GLU A 27 -13.54 -8.36 14.85
C GLU A 27 -14.77 -8.01 14.00
N THR A 28 -14.72 -8.28 12.69
CA THR A 28 -15.89 -8.14 11.82
C THR A 28 -17.03 -9.03 12.29
N GLU A 29 -16.78 -10.31 12.55
CA GLU A 29 -17.79 -11.26 13.04
C GLU A 29 -18.37 -10.84 14.39
N ARG A 30 -17.50 -10.45 15.33
CA ARG A 30 -17.91 -9.97 16.65
C ARG A 30 -18.86 -8.78 16.54
N ARG A 31 -18.52 -7.78 15.70
CA ARG A 31 -19.37 -6.61 15.45
C ARG A 31 -20.71 -6.99 14.85
N LEU A 32 -20.76 -7.93 13.90
CA LEU A 32 -22.01 -8.40 13.30
C LEU A 32 -22.93 -9.04 14.35
N ILE A 33 -22.37 -9.90 15.21
CA ILE A 33 -23.12 -10.55 16.29
C ILE A 33 -23.68 -9.50 17.26
N ALA A 34 -22.85 -8.55 17.68
CA ALA A 34 -23.24 -7.49 18.61
C ALA A 34 -24.35 -6.59 18.05
N VAL A 35 -24.19 -6.13 16.80
CA VAL A 35 -25.20 -5.30 16.12
C VAL A 35 -26.50 -6.06 15.90
N ASN A 36 -26.44 -7.33 15.51
CA ASN A 36 -27.64 -8.14 15.31
C ASN A 36 -28.38 -8.39 16.64
N ARG A 37 -27.66 -8.71 17.71
CA ARG A 37 -28.23 -8.89 19.06
C ARG A 37 -28.91 -7.61 19.55
N ALA A 38 -28.26 -6.45 19.42
CA ALA A 38 -28.86 -5.17 19.77
C ALA A 38 -30.15 -4.90 18.98
N ARG A 39 -30.13 -5.13 17.66
CA ARG A 39 -31.31 -5.00 16.81
C ARG A 39 -32.46 -5.91 17.26
N GLN A 40 -32.19 -7.17 17.57
CA GLN A 40 -33.21 -8.13 18.02
C GLN A 40 -33.84 -7.73 19.36
N GLN A 41 -33.09 -7.01 20.20
CA GLN A 41 -33.56 -6.51 21.50
C GLN A 41 -34.17 -5.11 21.42
N GLY A 42 -34.23 -4.49 20.23
CA GLY A 42 -34.70 -3.11 20.07
C GLY A 42 -33.76 -2.06 20.68
N LEU A 43 -32.49 -2.41 20.91
CA LEU A 43 -31.48 -1.54 21.50
C LEU A 43 -30.60 -0.89 20.43
N ALA A 44 -29.97 0.23 20.79
CA ALA A 44 -28.93 0.85 19.97
C ALA A 44 -27.69 -0.06 19.90
N ALA A 45 -26.98 0.01 18.77
CA ALA A 45 -25.71 -0.70 18.60
C ALA A 45 -24.68 -0.22 19.65
N PRO A 46 -23.85 -1.11 20.21
CA PRO A 46 -22.77 -0.74 21.13
C PRO A 46 -21.81 0.31 20.54
N ASP A 47 -21.29 1.21 21.38
CA ASP A 47 -20.43 2.33 20.95
C ASP A 47 -19.17 1.89 20.19
N ASP A 48 -18.55 0.80 20.62
CA ASP A 48 -17.35 0.22 20.02
C ASP A 48 -17.60 -0.24 18.57
N THR A 49 -18.80 -0.76 18.28
CA THR A 49 -19.19 -1.20 16.93
C THR A 49 -19.49 -0.03 15.98
N ARG A 50 -19.71 1.18 16.52
CA ARG A 50 -19.99 2.38 15.75
C ARG A 50 -18.73 3.10 15.26
N ARG A 51 -17.57 2.81 15.85
CA ARG A 51 -16.29 3.39 15.39
C ARG A 51 -15.83 2.69 14.11
N PRO A 52 -15.57 3.41 13.00
CA PRO A 52 -15.15 2.78 11.76
C PRO A 52 -13.78 2.11 11.91
N LEU A 53 -13.66 0.88 11.39
CA LEU A 53 -12.38 0.19 11.27
C LEU A 53 -11.93 0.24 9.81
N TRP A 54 -10.73 0.73 9.57
CA TRP A 54 -10.12 0.76 8.25
C TRP A 54 -8.95 -0.21 8.20
N VAL A 55 -8.95 -1.08 7.19
CA VAL A 55 -7.85 -2.03 6.91
C VAL A 55 -7.24 -1.63 5.58
N PHE A 56 -5.98 -1.21 5.59
CA PHE A 56 -5.22 -0.92 4.38
C PHE A 56 -4.24 -2.07 4.15
N LEU A 57 -4.35 -2.72 3.01
CA LEU A 57 -3.48 -3.82 2.60
C LEU A 57 -2.82 -3.47 1.28
N ASP A 58 -1.51 -3.23 1.34
CA ASP A 58 -0.69 -2.93 0.18
C ASP A 58 0.04 -4.19 -0.31
N ARG A 59 -0.03 -4.45 -1.61
CA ARG A 59 0.52 -5.60 -2.34
C ARG A 59 0.22 -6.97 -1.69
N PRO A 60 -1.06 -7.34 -1.51
CA PRO A 60 -1.41 -8.66 -0.98
C PRO A 60 -0.85 -9.82 -1.80
N THR A 61 -0.73 -9.68 -3.13
CA THR A 61 -0.21 -10.75 -4.00
C THR A 61 1.24 -11.09 -3.70
N ALA A 62 2.05 -10.11 -3.28
CA ALA A 62 3.41 -10.36 -2.79
C ALA A 62 3.42 -11.26 -1.56
N PHE A 63 2.44 -11.11 -0.65
CA PHE A 63 2.31 -12.00 0.50
C PHE A 63 1.77 -13.38 0.14
N THR A 64 0.94 -13.51 -0.88
CA THR A 64 0.47 -14.81 -1.38
C THR A 64 1.66 -15.67 -1.81
N HIS A 65 2.58 -15.13 -2.61
CA HIS A 65 3.79 -15.85 -3.04
C HIS A 65 4.70 -16.25 -1.86
N LEU A 66 4.85 -15.37 -0.87
CA LEU A 66 5.62 -15.68 0.35
C LEU A 66 4.95 -16.78 1.19
N ALA A 67 3.62 -16.76 1.28
CA ALA A 67 2.86 -17.75 2.03
C ALA A 67 2.96 -19.14 1.39
N GLU A 68 2.83 -19.23 0.07
CA GLU A 68 2.97 -20.48 -0.70
C GLU A 68 4.34 -21.13 -0.46
N THR A 69 5.41 -20.33 -0.54
CA THR A 69 6.78 -20.81 -0.32
C THR A 69 6.99 -21.33 1.11
N GLY A 70 6.31 -20.72 2.09
CA GLY A 70 6.41 -21.09 3.51
C GLY A 70 5.37 -22.12 3.97
N GLY A 71 4.53 -22.66 3.08
CA GLY A 71 3.42 -23.55 3.45
C GLY A 71 2.41 -22.90 4.40
N ARG A 72 2.29 -21.57 4.36
CA ARG A 72 1.38 -20.79 5.20
C ARG A 72 0.07 -20.53 4.45
N ARG A 73 -0.96 -20.19 5.21
CA ARG A 73 -2.25 -19.73 4.66
C ARG A 73 -2.03 -18.47 3.83
N ASP A 74 -2.65 -18.40 2.65
CA ASP A 74 -2.70 -17.18 1.86
C ASP A 74 -3.50 -16.08 2.61
N PRO A 75 -2.88 -14.91 2.90
CA PRO A 75 -3.55 -13.82 3.62
C PRO A 75 -4.82 -13.31 2.93
N GLN A 76 -4.91 -13.39 1.59
CA GLN A 76 -6.09 -12.92 0.87
C GLN A 76 -7.35 -13.70 1.26
N THR A 77 -7.22 -14.96 1.66
CA THR A 77 -8.34 -15.80 2.12
C THR A 77 -9.02 -15.25 3.39
N LEU A 78 -8.32 -14.43 4.18
CA LEU A 78 -8.86 -13.79 5.38
C LEU A 78 -9.71 -12.55 5.06
N LEU A 79 -9.65 -12.04 3.83
CA LEU A 79 -10.41 -10.87 3.40
C LEU A 79 -11.89 -11.16 3.13
N GLN A 80 -12.26 -12.44 2.97
CA GLN A 80 -13.63 -12.84 2.62
C GLN A 80 -14.68 -12.25 3.57
N VAL A 81 -14.47 -12.38 4.88
CA VAL A 81 -15.40 -11.92 5.91
C VAL A 81 -15.49 -10.39 5.94
N PRO A 82 -14.38 -9.63 6.11
CA PRO A 82 -14.44 -8.17 6.17
C PRO A 82 -14.91 -7.54 4.86
N LEU A 83 -14.61 -8.12 3.69
CA LEU A 83 -15.12 -7.59 2.42
C LEU A 83 -16.62 -7.84 2.23
N ARG A 84 -17.10 -9.05 2.54
CA ARG A 84 -18.52 -9.41 2.35
C ARG A 84 -19.43 -8.74 3.37
N HIS A 85 -18.97 -8.60 4.61
CA HIS A 85 -19.80 -8.16 5.73
C HIS A 85 -19.39 -6.80 6.34
N GLY A 86 -18.31 -6.20 5.87
CA GLY A 86 -17.74 -4.98 6.45
C GLY A 86 -18.72 -3.81 6.54
N ARG A 87 -19.58 -3.63 5.52
CA ARG A 87 -20.61 -2.57 5.57
C ARG A 87 -21.54 -2.69 6.78
N ALA A 88 -21.94 -3.90 7.16
CA ALA A 88 -22.81 -4.12 8.32
C ALA A 88 -22.05 -4.04 9.65
N ALA A 89 -20.72 -4.22 9.62
CA ALA A 89 -19.82 -4.16 10.77
C ALA A 89 -19.07 -2.82 10.91
N ASN A 90 -19.33 -1.84 10.05
CA ASN A 90 -18.55 -0.60 9.95
C ASN A 90 -17.03 -0.85 9.77
N VAL A 91 -16.69 -1.82 8.92
CA VAL A 91 -15.33 -2.18 8.52
C VAL A 91 -15.16 -1.87 7.03
N THR A 92 -14.11 -1.13 6.69
CA THR A 92 -13.73 -0.79 5.32
C THR A 92 -12.36 -1.38 5.02
N VAL A 93 -12.27 -2.12 3.92
CA VAL A 93 -11.01 -2.69 3.43
C VAL A 93 -10.59 -1.94 2.17
N VAL A 94 -9.35 -1.48 2.16
CA VAL A 94 -8.69 -0.90 1.00
C VAL A 94 -7.56 -1.84 0.62
N VAL A 95 -7.58 -2.31 -0.63
CA VAL A 95 -6.54 -3.13 -1.21
C VAL A 95 -5.85 -2.32 -2.30
N ALA A 96 -4.53 -2.22 -2.22
CA ALA A 96 -3.69 -1.65 -3.26
C ALA A 96 -2.77 -2.76 -3.80
N ASP A 97 -2.67 -2.87 -5.12
CA ASP A 97 -1.72 -3.78 -5.75
C ASP A 97 -1.30 -3.20 -7.12
N GLN A 98 -0.31 -3.83 -7.73
CA GLN A 98 0.07 -3.52 -9.11
C GLN A 98 -1.00 -4.04 -10.08
N LEU A 99 -1.17 -3.35 -11.21
CA LEU A 99 -2.22 -3.68 -12.18
C LEU A 99 -1.99 -5.04 -12.86
N ASP A 100 -0.73 -5.41 -13.07
CA ASP A 100 -0.32 -6.72 -13.61
C ASP A 100 -0.62 -7.90 -12.67
N ALA A 101 -0.79 -7.62 -11.37
CA ALA A 101 -1.14 -8.61 -10.35
C ALA A 101 -2.66 -8.84 -10.20
N LEU A 102 -3.49 -8.18 -11.02
CA LEU A 102 -4.96 -8.22 -10.93
C LEU A 102 -5.52 -9.65 -10.97
N ASP A 103 -4.94 -10.52 -11.80
CA ASP A 103 -5.40 -11.91 -11.96
C ASP A 103 -5.05 -12.78 -10.74
N SER A 104 -4.02 -12.41 -9.99
CA SER A 104 -3.59 -13.07 -8.75
C SER A 104 -4.40 -12.67 -7.51
N LEU A 105 -5.29 -11.68 -7.63
CA LEU A 105 -6.22 -11.34 -6.55
C LEU A 105 -7.24 -12.46 -6.35
N THR A 106 -7.76 -12.63 -5.14
CA THR A 106 -8.84 -13.61 -4.89
C THR A 106 -10.19 -13.09 -5.39
N ASP A 107 -11.11 -14.02 -5.63
CA ASP A 107 -12.50 -13.69 -5.97
C ASP A 107 -13.18 -12.83 -4.91
N ALA A 108 -12.81 -13.00 -3.64
CA ALA A 108 -13.24 -12.16 -2.53
C ALA A 108 -12.99 -10.67 -2.83
N VAL A 109 -11.75 -10.33 -3.20
CA VAL A 109 -11.36 -8.97 -3.55
C VAL A 109 -12.12 -8.52 -4.79
N ARG A 110 -12.03 -9.27 -5.89
CA ARG A 110 -12.66 -8.89 -7.16
C ARG A 110 -14.17 -8.66 -7.02
N GLN A 111 -14.90 -9.53 -6.33
CA GLN A 111 -16.36 -9.46 -6.28
C GLN A 111 -16.89 -8.45 -5.25
N HIS A 112 -16.13 -8.15 -4.20
CA HIS A 112 -16.62 -7.36 -3.07
C HIS A 112 -16.02 -5.94 -2.99
N THR A 113 -14.97 -5.62 -3.77
CA THR A 113 -14.50 -4.23 -3.92
C THR A 113 -15.33 -3.47 -4.96
N ARG A 114 -16.29 -2.67 -4.48
CA ARG A 114 -17.20 -1.88 -5.33
C ARG A 114 -16.65 -0.52 -5.76
N ALA A 115 -15.72 0.04 -5.00
CA ALA A 115 -14.97 1.23 -5.42
C ALA A 115 -13.61 0.76 -5.93
N ARG A 116 -13.28 1.10 -7.18
CA ARG A 116 -12.04 0.68 -7.83
C ARG A 116 -11.35 1.89 -8.44
N VAL A 117 -10.02 1.90 -8.34
CA VAL A 117 -9.16 2.99 -8.81
C VAL A 117 -7.98 2.36 -9.52
N VAL A 118 -7.64 2.87 -10.70
CA VAL A 118 -6.41 2.55 -11.43
C VAL A 118 -5.66 3.85 -11.64
N LEU A 119 -4.40 3.90 -11.22
CA LEU A 119 -3.51 5.05 -11.39
C LEU A 119 -2.39 4.71 -12.38
N GLY A 120 -1.94 5.69 -13.14
CA GLY A 120 -0.87 5.51 -14.11
C GLY A 120 -1.36 5.07 -15.50
N PRO A 121 -0.43 4.73 -16.41
CA PRO A 121 -0.73 4.30 -17.76
C PRO A 121 -1.39 2.92 -17.76
N ALA A 122 -2.45 2.76 -18.55
CA ALA A 122 -3.17 1.50 -18.76
C ALA A 122 -3.92 1.54 -20.10
N THR A 123 -4.01 0.39 -20.76
CA THR A 123 -4.81 0.20 -21.97
C THR A 123 -6.31 0.23 -21.65
N ALA A 124 -7.15 0.43 -22.68
CA ALA A 124 -8.60 0.41 -22.50
C ALA A 124 -9.10 -0.96 -21.97
N ASP A 125 -8.46 -2.05 -22.38
CA ASP A 125 -8.82 -3.41 -21.97
C ASP A 125 -8.42 -3.69 -20.52
N GLU A 126 -7.22 -3.28 -20.09
CA GLU A 126 -6.80 -3.36 -18.69
C GLU A 126 -7.72 -2.55 -17.79
N LEU A 127 -8.12 -1.34 -18.21
CA LEU A 127 -9.08 -0.53 -17.49
C LEU A 127 -10.46 -1.19 -17.42
N ALA A 128 -10.92 -1.79 -18.52
CA ALA A 128 -12.19 -2.50 -18.54
C ALA A 128 -12.17 -3.73 -17.61
N ASN A 129 -11.06 -4.47 -17.58
CA ASN A 129 -10.87 -5.61 -16.68
C ASN A 129 -10.83 -5.16 -15.20
N ALA A 130 -10.00 -4.16 -14.90
CA ALA A 130 -9.80 -3.68 -13.53
C ALA A 130 -11.03 -2.92 -12.98
N LEU A 131 -11.71 -2.10 -13.78
CA LEU A 131 -12.84 -1.29 -13.34
C LEU A 131 -14.20 -1.94 -13.63
N GLY A 132 -14.25 -2.98 -14.46
CA GLY A 132 -15.47 -3.66 -14.90
C GLY A 132 -16.32 -2.86 -15.90
N ALA A 133 -15.75 -1.82 -16.52
CA ALA A 133 -16.34 -1.02 -17.59
C ALA A 133 -15.23 -0.23 -18.31
N PRO A 134 -15.33 -0.01 -19.64
CA PRO A 134 -14.33 0.76 -20.36
C PRO A 134 -14.40 2.26 -20.01
N PRO A 135 -13.29 3.01 -20.15
CA PRO A 135 -13.31 4.46 -20.00
C PRO A 135 -14.08 5.13 -21.14
N HIS A 136 -14.65 6.31 -20.88
CA HIS A 136 -15.35 7.11 -21.90
C HIS A 136 -14.40 7.96 -22.78
N THR A 137 -13.09 7.81 -22.60
CA THR A 137 -12.05 8.56 -23.31
C THR A 137 -10.90 7.62 -23.61
N THR A 138 -10.20 7.84 -24.73
CA THR A 138 -8.95 7.14 -25.05
C THR A 138 -7.92 7.34 -23.92
N PRO A 139 -7.36 6.27 -23.34
CA PRO A 139 -6.25 6.37 -22.40
C PRO A 139 -5.02 7.02 -23.01
N LEU A 140 -4.22 7.69 -22.18
CA LEU A 140 -2.98 8.33 -22.61
C LEU A 140 -1.80 7.39 -22.32
N ASP A 141 -0.85 7.32 -23.24
CA ASP A 141 0.37 6.52 -23.07
C ASP A 141 1.29 7.08 -21.97
N GLN A 142 1.28 8.41 -21.81
CA GLN A 142 2.04 9.12 -20.77
C GLN A 142 1.10 9.79 -19.78
N VAL A 143 1.20 9.37 -18.53
CA VAL A 143 0.28 9.75 -17.46
C VAL A 143 1.10 10.31 -16.29
N PRO A 144 0.91 11.59 -15.92
CA PRO A 144 1.58 12.15 -14.74
C PRO A 144 1.22 11.39 -13.46
N PRO A 145 2.09 11.38 -12.43
CA PRO A 145 1.78 10.76 -11.16
C PRO A 145 0.43 11.22 -10.57
N GLY A 146 -0.31 10.28 -10.01
CA GLY A 146 -1.65 10.52 -9.44
C GLY A 146 -2.77 10.68 -10.46
N ARG A 147 -2.50 10.72 -11.77
CA ARG A 147 -3.55 10.68 -12.80
C ARG A 147 -4.04 9.25 -13.01
N GLY A 148 -5.35 9.08 -13.19
CA GLY A 148 -5.92 7.76 -13.39
C GLY A 148 -7.43 7.75 -13.64
N TYR A 149 -8.05 6.62 -13.32
CA TYR A 149 -9.46 6.34 -13.51
C TYR A 149 -10.08 5.73 -12.25
N ALA A 150 -11.33 6.07 -11.97
CA ALA A 150 -12.08 5.51 -10.85
C ALA A 150 -13.48 5.10 -11.31
N ARG A 151 -13.98 4.03 -10.67
CA ARG A 151 -15.38 3.62 -10.77
C ARG A 151 -15.92 3.31 -9.39
N ILE A 152 -17.11 3.81 -9.09
CA ILE A 152 -17.80 3.55 -7.84
C ILE A 152 -19.10 2.79 -8.13
N GLY A 153 -19.22 1.61 -7.56
CA GLY A 153 -20.35 0.70 -7.77
C GLY A 153 -20.48 0.32 -9.25
N THR A 154 -21.69 0.52 -9.79
CA THR A 154 -22.00 0.27 -11.20
C THR A 154 -22.00 1.54 -12.05
N GLY A 155 -21.55 2.67 -11.49
CA GLY A 155 -21.53 3.96 -12.19
C GLY A 155 -20.51 4.03 -13.34
N PRO A 156 -20.45 5.18 -14.03
CA PRO A 156 -19.50 5.41 -15.10
C PRO A 156 -18.06 5.48 -14.59
N VAL A 157 -17.12 5.27 -15.51
CA VAL A 157 -15.69 5.45 -15.24
C VAL A 157 -15.32 6.92 -15.37
N HIS A 158 -14.71 7.49 -14.33
CA HIS A 158 -14.28 8.89 -14.29
C HIS A 158 -12.77 9.01 -14.30
N ARG A 159 -12.25 10.03 -15.00
CA ARG A 159 -10.84 10.44 -14.86
C ARG A 159 -10.65 11.13 -13.51
N LEU A 160 -9.53 10.87 -12.86
CA LEU A 160 -9.20 11.47 -11.57
C LEU A 160 -7.75 11.98 -11.56
N GLN A 161 -7.49 12.97 -10.71
CA GLN A 161 -6.15 13.39 -10.32
C GLN A 161 -6.09 13.33 -8.79
N VAL A 162 -5.23 12.46 -8.25
CA VAL A 162 -4.96 12.39 -6.82
C VAL A 162 -4.10 13.60 -6.43
N PRO A 163 -4.44 14.31 -5.34
CA PRO A 163 -3.56 15.31 -4.74
C PRO A 163 -2.23 14.70 -4.33
N ALA A 164 -1.13 15.44 -4.48
CA ALA A 164 0.17 14.97 -4.04
C ALA A 164 0.25 14.99 -2.50
N THR A 165 0.52 13.84 -1.90
CA THR A 165 0.90 13.68 -0.49
C THR A 165 2.26 12.99 -0.44
N PRO A 166 3.37 13.75 -0.56
CA PRO A 166 4.70 13.17 -0.60
C PRO A 166 5.05 12.47 0.72
N ASP A 167 5.92 11.47 0.68
CA ASP A 167 6.40 10.80 1.88
C ASP A 167 7.26 11.77 2.70
N PRO A 168 6.86 12.13 3.95
CA PRO A 168 7.63 13.05 4.77
C PRO A 168 9.01 12.49 5.17
N TYR A 169 9.23 11.18 5.05
CA TYR A 169 10.50 10.53 5.38
C TYR A 169 11.42 10.33 4.16
N ASP A 170 10.98 10.71 2.96
CA ASP A 170 11.83 10.73 1.78
C ASP A 170 12.75 11.96 1.81
N ASP A 171 14.04 11.76 1.50
CA ASP A 171 15.06 12.79 1.44
C ASP A 171 14.80 13.81 0.31
N ALA A 172 14.12 13.39 -0.77
CA ALA A 172 13.73 14.26 -1.87
C ALA A 172 12.55 15.17 -1.54
N THR A 173 11.84 14.93 -0.43
CA THR A 173 10.69 15.76 -0.02
C THR A 173 11.17 17.09 0.55
N SER A 174 10.65 18.20 0.00
CA SER A 174 10.95 19.55 0.49
C SER A 174 10.49 19.72 1.95
N GLU A 175 11.21 20.53 2.73
CA GLU A 175 10.88 20.73 4.15
C GLU A 175 9.47 21.28 4.36
N ALA A 176 9.02 22.19 3.48
CA ALA A 176 7.67 22.73 3.53
C ALA A 176 6.59 21.64 3.33
N HIS A 177 6.79 20.73 2.37
CA HIS A 177 5.86 19.61 2.16
C HIS A 177 5.94 18.57 3.27
N ARG A 178 7.15 18.27 3.76
CA ARG A 178 7.37 17.37 4.91
C ARG A 178 6.58 17.86 6.12
N GLN A 179 6.72 19.12 6.49
CA GLN A 179 6.01 19.68 7.64
C GLN A 179 4.49 19.67 7.42
N ALA A 180 4.02 20.06 6.23
CA ALA A 180 2.59 20.04 5.90
C ALA A 180 1.97 18.64 6.04
N VAL A 181 2.68 17.58 5.67
CA VAL A 181 2.20 16.19 5.84
C VAL A 181 2.26 15.78 7.31
N LEU A 182 3.33 16.09 8.02
CA LEU A 182 3.47 15.73 9.44
C LEU A 182 2.39 16.39 10.32
N ASP A 183 1.98 17.61 10.00
CA ASP A 183 0.92 18.36 10.70
C ASP A 183 -0.47 17.74 10.50
N LEU A 184 -0.69 16.98 9.42
CA LEU A 184 -1.94 16.26 9.18
C LEU A 184 -2.06 14.96 9.99
N LEU A 185 -0.95 14.42 10.49
CA LEU A 185 -0.94 13.11 11.13
C LEU A 185 -1.42 13.20 12.59
N PRO A 186 -2.26 12.26 13.06
CA PRO A 186 -2.77 12.25 14.45
C PRO A 186 -1.63 12.26 15.48
N PRO A 187 -1.78 12.90 16.65
CA PRO A 187 -0.73 12.95 17.65
C PRO A 187 -0.25 11.54 18.01
N ARG A 188 1.04 11.41 18.31
CA ARG A 188 1.56 10.17 18.88
C ARG A 188 0.99 10.01 20.29
N THR A 189 0.41 8.86 20.57
CA THR A 189 0.00 8.50 21.92
C THR A 189 1.20 7.86 22.62
N THR A 190 1.48 8.33 23.84
CA THR A 190 2.26 7.52 24.77
C THR A 190 1.44 6.25 25.04
N PRO A 191 2.00 5.04 25.01
CA PRO A 191 1.23 3.82 25.23
C PRO A 191 0.43 3.93 26.53
N ALA A 192 -0.88 3.67 26.47
CA ALA A 192 -1.74 3.62 27.66
C ALA A 192 -1.48 2.35 28.49
N ASP A 193 -0.79 1.35 27.93
CA ASP A 193 -0.34 0.15 28.64
C ASP A 193 1.08 0.34 29.15
N GLY A 194 1.23 1.31 30.04
CA GLY A 194 2.28 1.34 31.04
C GLY A 194 1.77 0.73 32.33
N GLU A 195 1.31 -0.53 32.31
CA GLU A 195 1.48 -1.35 33.50
C GLU A 195 2.99 -1.56 33.61
N GLN A 196 3.68 -0.62 34.28
CA GLN A 196 4.95 -0.94 34.90
C GLN A 196 4.66 -2.13 35.79
N ALA A 197 4.94 -3.33 35.29
CA ALA A 197 5.10 -4.49 36.15
C ALA A 197 6.03 -4.03 37.28
N PRO A 198 5.62 -4.12 38.56
CA PRO A 198 6.46 -3.72 39.66
C PRO A 198 7.80 -4.39 39.48
N LEU A 199 8.86 -3.59 39.29
CA LEU A 199 10.21 -4.13 39.33
C LEU A 199 10.36 -4.82 40.68
N PRO A 200 10.78 -6.10 40.73
CA PRO A 200 11.05 -6.74 42.01
C PRO A 200 12.06 -5.88 42.79
N PRO A 201 11.88 -5.70 44.12
CA PRO A 201 12.60 -4.74 44.95
C PRO A 201 14.12 -4.97 45.03
N GLU A 202 14.64 -6.01 44.37
CA GLU A 202 16.07 -6.31 44.32
C GLU A 202 16.83 -5.48 43.26
N ALA A 203 16.14 -4.89 42.28
CA ALA A 203 16.80 -4.07 41.25
C ALA A 203 17.08 -2.62 41.70
N GLU A 204 16.34 -2.06 42.67
CA GLU A 204 16.57 -0.70 43.17
C GLU A 204 17.82 -0.61 44.08
N ALA A 205 18.20 -1.72 44.72
CA ALA A 205 19.39 -1.79 45.58
C ALA A 205 20.71 -1.79 44.80
N GLU A 206 20.73 -2.31 43.56
CA GLU A 206 21.95 -2.33 42.74
C GLU A 206 22.24 -0.99 42.06
N VAL A 207 21.22 -0.19 41.73
CA VAL A 207 21.41 1.14 41.11
C VAL A 207 21.94 2.17 42.12
N GLU A 208 21.48 2.12 43.37
CA GLU A 208 22.02 2.94 44.48
C GLU A 208 23.46 2.53 44.84
N ALA A 209 23.78 1.23 44.85
CA ALA A 209 25.13 0.74 45.14
C ALA A 209 26.15 1.06 44.02
N ALA A 210 25.71 1.11 42.76
CA ALA A 210 26.56 1.50 41.63
C ALA A 210 26.81 3.02 41.58
N GLY A 211 25.83 3.85 41.96
CA GLY A 211 25.97 5.30 42.04
C GLY A 211 26.94 5.78 43.12
N ALA A 212 27.08 5.03 44.22
CA ALA A 212 27.97 5.39 45.34
C ALA A 212 29.46 5.08 45.06
N LYS A 213 29.79 4.13 44.18
CA LYS A 213 31.20 3.77 43.87
C LYS A 213 31.88 4.68 42.85
N ALA A 214 31.13 5.42 42.03
CA ALA A 214 31.68 6.30 41.01
C ALA A 214 32.23 7.64 41.55
N LYS A 215 31.98 7.98 42.82
CA LYS A 215 32.38 9.27 43.42
C LYS A 215 33.70 9.25 44.21
N ALA A 216 34.36 8.09 44.32
CA ALA A 216 35.48 7.89 45.25
C ALA A 216 36.86 7.59 44.61
N VAL A 217 37.03 7.69 43.28
CA VAL A 217 38.37 7.63 42.65
C VAL A 217 38.54 8.88 41.80
N SER A 218 39.00 9.97 42.44
CA SER A 218 40.42 10.39 42.42
C SER A 218 40.80 10.89 41.03
N MET A 219 40.83 12.20 40.79
CA MET A 219 42.01 13.03 41.08
C MET A 219 43.29 12.24 40.79
N GLU A 220 43.84 12.35 39.59
CA GLU A 220 45.24 12.74 39.39
C GLU A 220 45.62 12.88 37.91
N LYS A 221 46.41 13.94 37.66
CA LYS A 221 47.50 14.05 36.67
C LYS A 221 47.22 14.65 35.28
N GLN A 222 47.61 15.92 35.24
CA GLN A 222 48.15 16.75 34.15
C GLN A 222 48.99 16.02 33.10
N GLY A 223 49.00 16.57 31.87
CA GLY A 223 50.11 16.42 30.91
C GLY A 223 49.74 16.71 29.46
N THR A 224 50.12 17.90 28.98
CA THR A 224 49.84 18.51 27.66
C THR A 224 50.84 18.01 26.55
N PRO A 225 50.86 18.56 25.30
CA PRO A 225 50.41 17.92 24.05
C PRO A 225 51.51 17.72 22.97
N VAL A 226 51.25 17.00 21.86
CA VAL A 226 52.11 17.06 20.65
C VAL A 226 51.33 16.87 19.32
N HIS A 227 51.37 17.92 18.50
CA HIS A 227 51.46 18.07 17.03
C HIS A 227 50.63 17.25 16.01
N VAL A 228 49.75 18.00 15.33
CA VAL A 228 49.56 18.22 13.88
C VAL A 228 50.53 17.54 12.89
N VAL A 229 49.99 16.83 11.89
CA VAL A 229 50.34 17.01 10.46
C VAL A 229 49.09 16.78 9.58
N ALA A 230 48.80 17.79 8.75
CA ALA A 230 47.88 17.75 7.63
C ALA A 230 48.60 17.32 6.35
N SER A 231 47.86 16.70 5.43
CA SER A 231 48.25 16.59 4.02
C SER A 231 46.99 16.63 3.15
N GLU A 232 46.82 17.74 2.44
CA GLU A 232 45.95 17.88 1.26
C GLU A 232 46.70 17.39 -0.03
N PRO A 233 46.25 17.68 -1.27
CA PRO A 233 45.72 16.67 -2.19
C PRO A 233 46.59 16.52 -3.45
N GLU A 234 46.29 15.54 -4.29
CA GLU A 234 46.88 15.45 -5.62
C GLU A 234 45.79 15.38 -6.69
N ALA A 235 45.92 16.27 -7.67
CA ALA A 235 45.05 16.47 -8.82
C ALA A 235 45.75 15.96 -10.08
N THR A 236 45.00 15.32 -10.99
CA THR A 236 45.34 15.13 -12.42
C THR A 236 44.02 14.77 -13.13
N ALA A 237 43.39 15.67 -13.89
CA ALA A 237 43.65 16.10 -15.29
C ALA A 237 43.10 15.15 -16.37
N GLU A 238 42.09 15.67 -17.09
CA GLU A 238 41.68 15.51 -18.50
C GLU A 238 42.13 14.29 -19.34
N ALA A 239 41.17 13.66 -20.04
CA ALA A 239 41.07 13.68 -21.51
C ALA A 239 39.86 12.86 -22.02
N GLU A 240 38.94 13.51 -22.75
CA GLU A 240 38.17 12.88 -23.84
C GLU A 240 39.11 12.71 -25.06
N PRO A 241 38.80 11.84 -26.05
CA PRO A 241 38.07 12.38 -27.22
C PRO A 241 37.16 11.39 -28.01
N ASP A 242 36.30 12.03 -28.79
CA ASP A 242 35.87 11.73 -30.18
C ASP A 242 34.88 10.60 -30.52
N THR A 243 33.66 11.08 -30.81
CA THR A 243 32.83 10.87 -32.00
C THR A 243 33.39 10.02 -33.16
N VAL A 244 32.57 9.06 -33.61
CA VAL A 244 32.62 8.51 -34.97
C VAL A 244 31.24 8.63 -35.63
N THR A 245 31.26 9.20 -36.83
CA THR A 245 30.16 9.51 -37.73
C THR A 245 29.77 8.30 -38.60
N ALA A 246 28.46 8.11 -38.77
CA ALA A 246 27.71 7.68 -39.96
C ALA A 246 28.22 6.55 -40.88
N GLU A 247 27.35 5.55 -41.10
CA GLU A 247 27.05 5.11 -42.48
C GLU A 247 25.60 4.61 -42.64
N LYS A 248 25.11 4.82 -43.85
CA LYS A 248 23.74 4.83 -44.34
C LYS A 248 23.55 3.59 -45.23
N ALA A 249 22.50 2.81 -45.01
CA ALA A 249 22.02 1.83 -45.99
C ALA A 249 20.51 1.95 -46.18
N THR A 250 20.16 2.40 -47.38
CA THR A 250 18.84 2.62 -47.94
C THR A 250 18.19 1.33 -48.45
N ALA A 251 16.85 1.41 -48.58
CA ALA A 251 15.99 0.82 -49.60
C ALA A 251 15.20 -0.46 -49.25
N GLY A 252 13.87 -0.35 -49.41
CA GLY A 252 13.01 -1.52 -49.64
C GLY A 252 11.56 -1.38 -49.19
N THR A 253 10.76 -0.56 -49.88
CA THR A 253 9.29 -0.77 -50.00
C THR A 253 8.96 -0.59 -51.47
N PRO A 254 8.14 -1.48 -52.06
CA PRO A 254 6.83 -1.00 -52.50
C PRO A 254 5.68 -2.03 -52.43
N ALA A 255 4.46 -1.47 -52.43
CA ALA A 255 3.20 -1.97 -52.99
C ALA A 255 2.50 -3.15 -52.27
N GLU A 256 1.32 -2.97 -51.67
CA GLU A 256 -0.01 -2.71 -52.28
C GLU A 256 -0.67 -3.97 -52.86
N ALA A 257 -1.72 -4.46 -52.19
CA ALA A 257 -2.94 -5.03 -52.79
C ALA A 257 -3.93 -5.55 -51.70
N ALA A 258 -4.97 -4.78 -51.43
CA ALA A 258 -6.34 -5.28 -51.29
C ALA A 258 -7.07 -4.89 -52.59
N PRO A 259 -8.20 -5.48 -53.04
CA PRO A 259 -9.32 -6.01 -52.24
C PRO A 259 -9.99 -7.28 -52.81
N ALA A 260 -11.00 -7.82 -52.11
CA ALA A 260 -12.25 -8.31 -52.73
C ALA A 260 -13.30 -8.68 -51.67
N GLU A 261 -14.32 -7.84 -51.62
CA GLU A 261 -15.65 -8.08 -51.08
C GLU A 261 -16.44 -8.97 -52.05
N THR A 262 -17.08 -10.04 -51.56
CA THR A 262 -18.25 -10.66 -52.22
C THR A 262 -19.20 -11.28 -51.19
N VAL A 263 -20.32 -10.61 -50.96
CA VAL A 263 -21.67 -11.15 -50.66
C VAL A 263 -22.50 -10.70 -51.90
N PRO A 264 -23.40 -11.49 -52.53
CA PRO A 264 -24.64 -12.05 -51.94
C PRO A 264 -25.01 -13.43 -52.58
N ALA A 265 -26.18 -14.08 -52.51
CA ALA A 265 -27.54 -13.87 -52.02
C ALA A 265 -28.21 -15.25 -51.88
N ASP A 266 -29.34 -15.29 -51.15
CA ASP A 266 -30.54 -16.13 -51.36
C ASP A 266 -30.45 -17.65 -51.62
N ALA A 267 -31.16 -18.44 -50.79
CA ALA A 267 -32.49 -18.97 -51.17
C ALA A 267 -33.07 -20.02 -50.20
N LEU A 268 -34.33 -19.78 -49.83
CA LEU A 268 -35.46 -20.73 -49.74
C LEU A 268 -35.56 -21.76 -48.58
N ALA A 269 -36.46 -21.43 -47.65
CA ALA A 269 -37.68 -22.14 -47.29
C ALA A 269 -37.83 -23.66 -47.60
N ALA A 270 -38.14 -24.43 -46.55
CA ALA A 270 -39.18 -25.48 -46.47
C ALA A 270 -39.32 -25.88 -44.99
N GLU A 271 -40.41 -25.52 -44.30
CA GLU A 271 -41.58 -26.39 -44.06
C GLU A 271 -41.22 -27.86 -43.78
N THR A 272 -41.46 -28.33 -42.55
CA THR A 272 -42.36 -29.46 -42.26
C THR A 272 -42.49 -29.69 -40.74
N SER A 273 -43.77 -29.68 -40.31
CA SER A 273 -44.43 -30.39 -39.20
C SER A 273 -43.79 -30.49 -37.81
#